data_AF-A0A7Y2JEQ0-F1
#
_entry.id   AF-A0A7Y2JEQ0-F1
#
_cell.length_a   1.000
_cell.length_b   1.000
_cell.length_c   1.000
_cell.angle_alpha   90.00
_cell.angle_beta   90.00
_cell.angle_gamma   90.00
#
_symmetry.space_group_name_H-M   'P 1'
#
loop_
_entity.id
_entity.type
_entity.pdbx_description
1 polymer ?
#
loop_
_entity_poly.entity_id
_entity_poly.type
_entity_poly.pdbx_seq_one_letter_code
_entity_poly.pdbx_strand_id
1 'polypeptide(L)'
;MKPPTKRETRNQFAGVSERYRTSIDHRDADDREILRSRLTMDPSHLLLDVATGGGHTAAEFSSGVRKVVASDLTPEMLYEARTLAG
;
A
#
# COMPACT_ATOMS: atom_id res chain seq x y z
N MET A 1 -23.82 10.75 14.58
CA MET A 1 -23.31 9.36 14.53
C MET A 1 -21.90 9.35 15.09
N LYS A 2 -21.51 8.39 15.94
CA LYS A 2 -20.11 8.30 16.42
C LYS A 2 -19.24 7.66 15.33
N PRO A 3 -18.00 8.14 15.13
CA PRO A 3 -17.07 7.48 14.21
C PRO A 3 -16.71 6.08 14.74
N PRO A 4 -16.42 5.12 13.83
CA PRO A 4 -15.99 3.79 14.24
C PRO A 4 -14.67 3.85 15.02
N THR A 5 -14.51 2.95 15.96
CA THR A 5 -13.24 2.71 16.64
C THR A 5 -12.21 2.14 15.67
N LYS A 6 -10.92 2.27 15.98
CA LYS A 6 -9.85 1.70 15.15
C LYS A 6 -9.97 0.20 14.95
N ARG A 7 -10.50 -0.52 15.94
CA ARG A 7 -10.77 -1.96 15.83
C ARG A 7 -11.89 -2.27 14.85
N GLU A 8 -12.98 -1.51 14.89
CA GLU A 8 -14.10 -1.66 13.95
C GLU A 8 -13.66 -1.34 12.52
N THR A 9 -12.90 -0.25 12.34
CA THR A 9 -12.32 0.11 11.05
C THR A 9 -11.41 -1.00 10.52
N ARG A 10 -10.48 -1.52 11.33
CA ARG A 10 -9.60 -2.63 10.93
C ARG A 10 -10.39 -3.85 10.47
N ASN A 11 -11.39 -4.27 11.24
CA ASN A 11 -12.20 -5.45 10.92
C ASN A 11 -13.00 -5.27 9.62
N GLN A 12 -13.48 -4.05 9.34
CA GLN A 12 -14.16 -3.74 8.08
C GLN A 12 -13.25 -3.94 6.87
N PHE A 13 -11.99 -3.47 6.94
CA PHE A 13 -11.03 -3.61 5.85
C PHE A 13 -10.50 -5.03 5.70
N ALA A 14 -10.33 -5.78 6.79
CA ALA A 14 -9.90 -7.18 6.76
C ALA A 14 -10.80 -8.04 5.85
N GLY A 15 -12.13 -7.84 5.89
CA GLY A 15 -13.08 -8.62 5.11
C GLY A 15 -13.05 -8.39 3.59
N VAL A 16 -12.27 -7.42 3.11
CA VAL A 16 -12.17 -7.06 1.68
C VAL A 16 -10.73 -6.92 1.19
N SER A 17 -9.74 -7.42 1.94
CA SER A 17 -8.30 -7.22 1.65
C SER A 17 -7.89 -7.69 0.25
N GLU A 18 -8.35 -8.87 -0.19
CA GLU A 18 -8.04 -9.41 -1.52
C GLU A 18 -8.44 -8.44 -2.64
N ARG A 19 -9.55 -7.71 -2.46
CA ARG A 19 -10.01 -6.71 -3.43
C ARG A 19 -9.03 -5.56 -3.56
N TYR A 20 -8.30 -5.20 -2.50
CA TYR A 20 -7.29 -4.14 -2.56
C TYR A 20 -6.01 -4.54 -3.28
N ARG A 21 -5.71 -5.84 -3.41
CA ARG A 21 -4.60 -6.33 -4.25
C ARG A 21 -5.01 -6.54 -5.71
N THR A 22 -6.27 -6.91 -5.92
CA THR A 22 -6.80 -7.27 -7.25
C THR A 22 -7.54 -6.13 -7.95
N SER A 23 -7.92 -5.06 -7.24
CA SER A 23 -8.59 -3.90 -7.83
C SER A 23 -7.62 -3.14 -8.72
N ILE A 24 -7.58 -3.53 -9.99
CA ILE A 24 -6.99 -2.78 -11.08
C ILE A 24 -7.89 -1.62 -11.54
N ASP A 25 -9.12 -1.53 -11.02
CA ASP A 25 -10.16 -0.70 -11.61
C ASP A 25 -10.09 0.78 -11.18
N HIS A 26 -9.40 1.54 -12.04
CA HIS A 26 -9.73 2.91 -12.49
C HIS A 26 -9.21 4.16 -11.77
N ARG A 27 -8.23 4.13 -10.85
CA ARG A 27 -7.78 5.39 -10.19
C ARG A 27 -6.29 5.66 -10.06
N ASP A 28 -5.42 4.74 -10.48
CA ASP A 28 -4.15 4.63 -9.77
C ASP A 28 -2.92 4.77 -10.70
N ALA A 29 -3.09 4.70 -12.02
CA ALA A 29 -1.98 4.91 -12.96
C ALA A 29 -1.49 6.38 -12.96
N ASP A 30 -2.43 7.32 -12.99
CA ASP A 30 -2.13 8.76 -13.00
C ASP A 30 -1.49 9.21 -11.69
N ASP A 31 -2.00 8.76 -10.55
CA ASP A 31 -1.45 9.10 -9.23
C ASP A 31 -0.04 8.50 -9.01
N ARG A 32 0.21 7.28 -9.52
CA ARG A 32 1.55 6.66 -9.51
C ARG A 32 2.55 7.43 -10.37
N GLU A 33 2.15 7.86 -11.56
CA GLU A 33 3.01 8.66 -12.43
C GLU A 33 3.30 10.06 -11.84
N ILE A 34 2.33 10.65 -11.15
CA ILE A 34 2.52 11.87 -10.36
C ILE A 34 3.56 11.65 -9.26
N LEU A 35 3.47 10.56 -8.49
CA LEU A 35 4.46 10.27 -7.46
C LEU A 35 5.86 10.04 -8.06
N ARG A 36 5.97 9.32 -9.17
CA ARG A 36 7.24 9.08 -9.86
C ARG A 36 7.87 10.37 -10.39
N SER A 37 7.06 11.29 -10.91
CA SER A 37 7.54 12.58 -11.44
C SER A 37 7.95 13.57 -10.34
N ARG A 38 7.41 13.44 -9.13
CA ARG A 38 7.68 14.36 -8.01
C ARG A 38 8.72 13.86 -7.03
N LEU A 39 8.99 12.56 -6.99
CA LEU A 39 9.93 11.96 -6.07
C LEU A 39 11.20 11.55 -6.81
N THR A 40 12.34 12.15 -6.45
CA THR A 40 13.64 11.66 -6.89
C THR A 40 13.98 10.41 -6.08
N MET A 41 13.85 9.24 -6.71
CA MET A 41 14.25 7.97 -6.12
C MET A 41 15.75 7.76 -6.25
N ASP A 42 16.36 7.26 -5.18
CA ASP A 42 17.78 6.92 -5.13
C ASP A 42 17.92 5.51 -4.54
N PRO A 43 18.78 4.65 -5.10
CA PRO A 43 18.99 3.28 -4.60
C PRO A 43 19.48 3.20 -3.14
N SER A 44 19.90 4.31 -2.53
CA SER A 44 20.27 4.37 -1.11
C SER A 44 19.09 4.65 -0.18
N HIS A 45 17.96 5.13 -0.69
CA HIS A 45 16.80 5.54 0.10
C HIS A 45 16.11 4.39 0.83
N LEU A 46 15.52 4.72 1.98
CA LEU A 46 14.58 3.87 2.72
C LEU A 46 13.20 4.52 2.64
N LEU A 47 12.21 3.76 2.17
CA LEU A 47 10.84 4.24 2.01
C LEU A 47 9.90 3.58 3.04
N LEU A 48 9.02 4.36 3.64
CA LEU A 48 7.93 3.88 4.51
C LEU A 48 6.60 4.19 3.84
N ASP A 49 5.85 3.15 3.50
CA ASP A 49 4.49 3.25 2.99
C ASP A 49 3.49 3.02 4.15
N VAL A 50 2.70 4.04 4.46
CA VAL A 50 1.79 4.06 5.62
C VAL A 50 0.35 3.86 5.14
N ALA A 51 -0.35 2.90 5.75
CA ALA A 51 -1.64 2.42 5.28
C ALA A 51 -1.53 1.85 3.85
N THR A 52 -0.55 0.94 3.68
CA THR A 52 -0.16 0.37 2.38
C THR A 52 -1.28 -0.42 1.69
N GLY A 53 -2.31 -0.85 2.44
CA GLY A 53 -3.39 -1.67 1.88
C GLY A 53 -2.84 -2.92 1.19
N GLY A 54 -3.27 -3.17 -0.05
CA GLY A 54 -2.79 -4.29 -0.86
C GLY A 54 -1.35 -4.16 -1.39
N GLY A 55 -0.64 -3.06 -1.08
CA GLY A 55 0.80 -2.93 -1.33
C GLY A 55 1.23 -2.40 -2.70
N HIS A 56 0.31 -1.87 -3.53
CA HIS A 56 0.64 -1.40 -4.89
C HIS A 56 1.71 -0.30 -4.90
N THR A 57 1.58 0.71 -4.04
CA THR A 57 2.56 1.80 -3.92
C THR A 57 3.91 1.27 -3.44
N ALA A 58 3.92 0.47 -2.37
CA ALA A 58 5.14 -0.16 -1.87
C ALA A 58 5.86 -1.01 -2.95
N ALA A 59 5.11 -1.80 -3.72
CA ALA A 59 5.66 -2.64 -4.78
C ALA A 59 6.25 -1.81 -5.93
N GLU A 60 5.56 -0.76 -6.37
CA GLU A 60 6.02 0.15 -7.44
C GLU A 60 7.40 0.73 -7.13
N PHE A 61 7.60 1.24 -5.91
CA PHE A 61 8.86 1.88 -5.52
C PHE A 61 9.96 0.89 -5.11
N SER A 62 9.64 -0.39 -4.90
CA SER A 62 10.58 -1.41 -4.39
C SER A 62 11.82 -1.59 -5.27
N SER A 63 11.69 -1.39 -6.58
CA SER A 63 12.78 -1.52 -7.55
C SER A 63 13.74 -0.32 -7.58
N GLY A 64 13.32 0.85 -7.08
CA GLY A 64 14.05 2.11 -7.20
C GLY A 64 14.80 2.56 -5.94
N VAL A 65 14.66 1.84 -4.82
CA VAL A 65 15.21 2.22 -3.51
C VAL A 65 15.87 1.03 -2.80
N ARG A 66 16.63 1.28 -1.72
CA ARG A 66 17.30 0.23 -0.95
C ARG A 66 16.32 -0.73 -0.30
N LYS A 67 15.26 -0.18 0.29
CA LYS A 67 14.27 -0.93 1.06
C LYS A 67 12.97 -0.15 1.17
N VAL A 68 11.88 -0.88 1.03
CA VAL A 68 10.53 -0.40 1.35
C VAL A 68 10.05 -1.11 2.60
N VAL A 69 9.46 -0.35 3.52
CA VAL A 69 8.72 -0.86 4.68
C VAL A 69 7.26 -0.52 4.44
N ALA A 70 6.44 -1.57 4.29
CA ALA A 70 4.99 -1.42 4.13
C ALA A 70 4.32 -1.61 5.49
N SER A 71 3.41 -0.70 5.86
CA SER A 71 2.71 -0.74 7.14
C SER A 71 1.20 -0.57 6.96
N ASP A 72 0.44 -1.40 7.66
CA ASP A 72 -1.02 -1.32 7.73
C ASP A 72 -1.48 -1.78 9.11
N LEU A 73 -2.62 -1.25 9.56
CA LEU A 73 -3.26 -1.68 10.80
C LEU A 73 -3.90 -3.07 10.65
N THR A 74 -4.14 -3.50 9.41
CA THR A 74 -4.87 -4.70 9.02
C THR A 74 -3.86 -5.79 8.60
N PRO A 75 -3.64 -6.85 9.40
CA PRO A 75 -2.70 -7.91 9.05
C PRO A 75 -2.99 -8.58 7.70
N GLU A 76 -4.27 -8.70 7.33
CA GLU A 76 -4.70 -9.25 6.05
C GLU A 76 -4.22 -8.39 4.88
N MET A 77 -4.19 -7.06 5.02
CA MET A 77 -3.60 -6.17 4.02
C MET A 77 -2.10 -6.43 3.85
N LEU A 78 -1.37 -6.62 4.95
CA LEU A 78 0.05 -6.93 4.90
C LEU A 78 0.35 -8.30 4.28
N TYR A 79 -0.57 -9.27 4.43
CA TYR A 79 -0.48 -10.55 3.72
C TYR A 79 -0.61 -10.33 2.21
N GLU A 80 -1.63 -9.60 1.77
CA GLU A 80 -1.82 -9.30 0.35
C GLU A 80 -0.66 -8.47 -0.23
N ALA A 81 -0.16 -7.47 0.49
CA ALA A 81 1.00 -6.67 0.11
C ALA A 81 2.27 -7.52 -0.05
N ARG A 82 2.47 -8.50 0.84
CA ARG A 82 3.57 -9.46 0.71
C ARG A 82 3.39 -10.35 -0.53
N THR A 83 2.17 -10.84 -0.78
CA THR A 83 1.88 -11.64 -1.98
C THR A 83 2.12 -10.86 -3.27
N LEU A 84 1.82 -9.56 -3.29
CA LEU A 84 2.07 -8.70 -4.44
C LEU A 84 3.57 -8.45 -4.68
N ALA A 85 4.37 -8.38 -3.62
CA ALA A 85 5.81 -8.09 -3.70
C ALA A 85 6.67 -9.24 -4.29
N GLY A 86 6.13 -10.47 -4.34
CA GLY A 86 6.84 -11.67 -4.81
C GLY A 86 7.45 -12.51 -3.71
#